data_AF-A0AA35WWU3-F1
#
_entry.id   AF-A0AA35WWU3-F1
#
_cell.length_a   1.000
_cell.length_b   1.000
_cell.length_c   1.000
_cell.angle_alpha   90.00
_cell.angle_beta   90.00
_cell.angle_gamma   90.00
#
_symmetry.space_group_name_H-M   'P 1'
#
loop_
_entity.id
_entity.type
_entity.pdbx_description
1 polymer ?
#
loop_
_entity_poly.entity_id
_entity_poly.type
_entity_poly.pdbx_seq_one_letter_code
_entity_poly.pdbx_strand_id
1 'polypeptide(L)'
;MEGMTSELSQAMGDNYFMAKFFTLLITMLHVSTSATLQSHIFNFLRIFIHNFRESLFKGSAEYCGILCFEILRCCNSKMSTTRSEACSAFYLMMKTNNELFRSQGFVRCHVQATIAVSRLVSTLLGESDTNLRRSLATIANFVKDDTKIKRGSAFPTEVAELMKRLKTILNATSQMKAHQNDPEKLMDLHYSLAKSYSNSPELRQTWLDSMTALHLKAGNYSEAAHCSIHIAGLVAECLKLQKENAHGCAAFTHISPNIEMEERGMREDKGTAGAEDHSYTQPNLVSLLETSMDYFEQGQRYEVMSEVAKLLQPFYEDARDSKSMMEMYGKLHQAYRKVVDIEESGRRYLGTYFRVAFFGRPFGDDHEKQYIYKEPAVTTLAEIVLRLQKLYSRKFGPGTPVNIVQESGRVDIESLASNHANIQITHVEPYFTEDMLQDRTSRFERTNNLSRFVFEAPFTRGGKQQGDVTRQCMRKTVLTTSHWFPYIKKRILVIHQEQFELSPIEVAIEAMQRKTSDLVAQVQRSPPDLKRLQLLLQGCVSTQVCTLL
;
A
#
# COMPACT_ATOMS: atom_id res chain seq x y z
N MET A 1 -50.61 7.61 -6.82
CA MET A 1 -49.22 7.11 -6.96
C MET A 1 -48.44 7.88 -8.02
N GLU A 2 -49.06 8.35 -9.12
CA GLU A 2 -48.37 9.07 -10.20
C GLU A 2 -47.67 10.38 -9.79
N GLY A 3 -48.27 11.17 -8.88
CA GLY A 3 -47.64 12.40 -8.35
C GLY A 3 -46.37 12.14 -7.53
N MET A 4 -46.37 11.06 -6.72
CA MET A 4 -45.24 10.70 -5.86
C MET A 4 -44.07 10.11 -6.68
N THR A 5 -44.37 9.35 -7.75
CA THR A 5 -43.35 8.89 -8.70
C THR A 5 -42.74 10.04 -9.48
N SER A 6 -43.52 11.07 -9.83
CA SER A 6 -43.03 12.29 -10.49
C SER A 6 -42.08 13.08 -9.59
N GLU A 7 -42.44 13.33 -8.33
CA GLU A 7 -41.60 14.09 -7.38
C GLU A 7 -40.31 13.35 -7.00
N LEU A 8 -40.36 12.02 -6.84
CA LEU A 8 -39.18 11.22 -6.49
C LEU A 8 -38.22 11.01 -7.67
N SER A 9 -38.70 11.07 -8.91
CA SER A 9 -37.87 10.90 -10.12
C SER A 9 -37.32 12.21 -10.69
N GLN A 10 -37.73 13.38 -10.15
CA GLN A 10 -37.15 14.67 -10.50
C GLN A 10 -35.63 14.68 -10.24
N ALA A 11 -34.90 15.40 -11.10
CA ALA A 11 -33.44 15.48 -11.09
C ALA A 11 -32.75 14.10 -11.09
N MET A 12 -33.30 13.13 -11.82
CA MET A 12 -32.77 11.75 -11.86
C MET A 12 -32.72 11.06 -10.48
N GLY A 13 -33.50 11.53 -9.51
CA GLY A 13 -33.52 11.01 -8.14
C GLY A 13 -32.61 11.73 -7.15
N ASP A 14 -31.77 12.67 -7.59
CA ASP A 14 -31.01 13.56 -6.69
C ASP A 14 -31.88 14.71 -6.21
N ASN A 15 -32.84 14.38 -5.35
CA ASN A 15 -33.73 15.34 -4.74
C ASN A 15 -33.89 15.08 -3.23
N TYR A 16 -34.23 16.14 -2.51
CA TYR A 16 -34.38 16.12 -1.05
C TYR A 16 -35.38 15.06 -0.57
N PHE A 17 -36.47 14.83 -1.33
CA PHE A 17 -37.48 13.83 -0.99
C PHE A 17 -36.94 12.41 -1.10
N MET A 18 -36.18 12.11 -2.15
CA MET A 18 -35.51 10.83 -2.35
C MET A 18 -34.46 10.57 -1.27
N ALA A 19 -33.67 11.58 -0.90
CA ALA A 19 -32.70 11.48 0.20
C ALA A 19 -33.38 11.15 1.55
N LYS A 20 -34.49 11.83 1.89
CA LYS A 20 -35.26 11.53 3.11
C LYS A 20 -35.93 10.18 3.05
N PHE A 21 -36.45 9.79 1.89
CA PHE A 21 -37.06 8.49 1.68
C PHE A 21 -36.05 7.35 1.86
N PHE A 22 -34.87 7.49 1.28
CA PHE A 22 -33.76 6.54 1.46
C PHE A 22 -33.33 6.45 2.93
N THR A 23 -33.17 7.58 3.60
CA THR A 23 -32.83 7.62 5.03
C THR A 23 -33.87 6.87 5.88
N LEU A 24 -35.16 7.06 5.58
CA LEU A 24 -36.25 6.35 6.27
C LEU A 24 -36.19 4.84 6.01
N LEU A 25 -36.00 4.44 4.76
CA LEU A 25 -35.93 3.03 4.35
C LEU A 25 -34.76 2.30 5.01
N ILE A 26 -33.59 2.96 5.08
CA ILE A 26 -32.40 2.43 5.76
C ILE A 26 -32.65 2.34 7.27
N THR A 27 -33.22 3.38 7.88
CA THR A 27 -33.56 3.37 9.31
C THR A 27 -34.52 2.22 9.64
N MET A 28 -35.51 1.95 8.78
CA MET A 28 -36.40 0.81 8.94
C MET A 28 -35.67 -0.54 8.83
N LEU A 29 -34.70 -0.68 7.93
CA LEU A 29 -33.83 -1.86 7.83
C LEU A 29 -32.93 -2.07 9.05
N HIS A 30 -32.51 -0.98 9.73
CA HIS A 30 -31.66 -1.02 10.92
C HIS A 30 -32.47 -1.36 12.19
N VAL A 31 -33.68 -0.79 12.31
CA VAL A 31 -34.51 -0.87 13.53
C VAL A 31 -35.42 -2.10 13.53
N SER A 32 -35.70 -2.72 12.38
CA SER A 32 -36.63 -3.85 12.30
C SER A 32 -36.15 -5.05 13.12
N THR A 33 -36.81 -5.32 14.24
CA THR A 33 -36.57 -6.48 15.12
C THR A 33 -37.43 -7.70 14.76
N SER A 34 -38.53 -7.51 14.02
CA SER A 34 -39.46 -8.56 13.63
C SER A 34 -39.20 -9.12 12.23
N ALA A 35 -39.18 -10.45 12.09
CA ALA A 35 -38.97 -11.16 10.83
C ALA A 35 -40.05 -10.85 9.77
N THR A 36 -41.31 -10.68 10.20
CA THR A 36 -42.44 -10.38 9.30
C THR A 36 -42.33 -8.97 8.74
N LEU A 37 -42.05 -7.99 9.60
CA LEU A 37 -41.83 -6.61 9.19
C LEU A 37 -40.64 -6.51 8.22
N GLN A 38 -39.56 -7.23 8.49
CA GLN A 38 -38.39 -7.24 7.63
C GLN A 38 -38.69 -7.85 6.25
N SER A 39 -39.50 -8.90 6.17
CA SER A 39 -39.98 -9.46 4.89
C SER A 39 -40.80 -8.45 4.08
N HIS A 40 -41.70 -7.71 4.72
CA HIS A 40 -42.46 -6.64 4.06
C HIS A 40 -41.56 -5.49 3.57
N ILE A 41 -40.54 -5.11 4.36
CA ILE A 41 -39.56 -4.11 3.96
C ILE A 41 -38.77 -4.57 2.73
N PHE A 42 -38.33 -5.84 2.68
CA PHE A 42 -37.65 -6.38 1.49
C PHE A 42 -38.56 -6.48 0.26
N ASN A 43 -39.84 -6.82 0.45
CA ASN A 43 -40.81 -6.79 -0.65
C ASN A 43 -41.01 -5.37 -1.19
N PHE A 44 -41.15 -4.39 -0.29
CA PHE A 44 -41.20 -2.99 -0.67
C PHE A 44 -39.92 -2.58 -1.42
N LEU A 45 -38.75 -2.98 -0.92
CA LEU A 45 -37.47 -2.68 -1.54
C LEU A 45 -37.36 -3.25 -2.96
N ARG A 46 -37.85 -4.47 -3.23
CA ARG A 46 -37.88 -5.04 -4.58
C ARG A 46 -38.76 -4.24 -5.53
N ILE A 47 -39.94 -3.83 -5.06
CA ILE A 47 -40.86 -2.98 -5.84
C ILE A 47 -40.20 -1.63 -6.14
N PHE A 48 -39.51 -1.05 -5.15
CA PHE A 48 -38.77 0.18 -5.30
C PHE A 48 -37.64 0.08 -6.33
N ILE A 49 -36.81 -0.98 -6.25
CA ILE A 49 -35.72 -1.23 -7.21
C ILE A 49 -36.28 -1.34 -8.65
N HIS A 50 -37.42 -2.01 -8.81
CA HIS A 50 -38.05 -2.16 -10.12
C HIS A 50 -38.62 -0.83 -10.66
N ASN A 51 -39.33 -0.07 -9.82
CA ASN A 51 -40.04 1.14 -10.24
C ASN A 51 -39.11 2.35 -10.40
N PHE A 52 -38.05 2.46 -9.60
CA PHE A 52 -37.11 3.60 -9.61
C PHE A 52 -35.75 3.23 -10.22
N ARG A 53 -35.73 2.26 -11.11
CA ARG A 53 -34.52 1.74 -11.76
C ARG A 53 -33.70 2.84 -12.48
N GLU A 54 -34.35 3.82 -13.10
CA GLU A 54 -33.63 4.90 -13.78
C GLU A 54 -32.92 5.82 -12.78
N SER A 55 -33.60 6.22 -11.71
CA SER A 55 -33.02 7.06 -10.66
C SER A 55 -31.88 6.37 -9.91
N LEU A 56 -31.97 5.05 -9.70
CA LEU A 56 -30.94 4.28 -9.00
C LEU A 56 -29.68 4.05 -9.83
N PHE A 57 -29.81 3.95 -11.16
CA PHE A 57 -28.72 3.47 -12.01
C PHE A 57 -28.23 4.45 -13.08
N LYS A 58 -28.93 5.56 -13.37
CA LYS A 58 -28.48 6.60 -14.31
C LYS A 58 -27.94 7.88 -13.62
N GLY A 59 -28.36 8.22 -12.39
CA GLY A 59 -27.94 9.44 -11.65
C GLY A 59 -26.71 9.26 -10.74
N SER A 60 -26.60 9.95 -9.59
CA SER A 60 -25.49 9.79 -8.61
C SER A 60 -25.34 8.38 -8.05
N ALA A 61 -24.13 7.83 -8.05
CA ALA A 61 -23.82 6.48 -7.55
C ALA A 61 -24.11 6.27 -6.05
N GLU A 62 -24.33 7.34 -5.30
CA GLU A 62 -24.49 7.36 -3.84
C GLU A 62 -25.61 6.42 -3.36
N TYR A 63 -26.82 6.55 -3.90
CA TYR A 63 -27.97 5.72 -3.46
C TYR A 63 -27.78 4.24 -3.77
N CYS A 64 -27.16 3.92 -4.92
CA CYS A 64 -26.83 2.54 -5.28
C CYS A 64 -25.77 1.97 -4.32
N GLY A 65 -24.76 2.76 -3.96
CA GLY A 65 -23.73 2.41 -2.98
C GLY A 65 -24.28 2.13 -1.60
N ILE A 66 -25.13 3.03 -1.09
CA ILE A 66 -25.77 2.86 0.22
C ILE A 66 -26.67 1.62 0.22
N LEU A 67 -27.45 1.41 -0.84
CA LEU A 67 -28.33 0.25 -0.92
C LEU A 67 -27.56 -1.07 -1.02
N CYS A 68 -26.48 -1.10 -1.83
CA CYS A 68 -25.56 -2.25 -1.87
C CYS A 68 -25.03 -2.58 -0.48
N PHE A 69 -24.56 -1.57 0.25
CA PHE A 69 -24.01 -1.73 1.60
C PHE A 69 -25.03 -2.32 2.57
N GLU A 70 -26.24 -1.77 2.61
CA GLU A 70 -27.28 -2.21 3.53
C GLU A 70 -27.80 -3.62 3.22
N ILE A 71 -28.02 -3.94 1.94
CA ILE A 71 -28.42 -5.29 1.53
C ILE A 71 -27.32 -6.31 1.88
N LEU A 72 -26.05 -5.99 1.59
CA LEU A 72 -24.93 -6.88 1.91
C LEU A 72 -24.71 -7.04 3.41
N ARG A 73 -25.02 -6.02 4.22
CA ARG A 73 -25.07 -6.15 5.67
C ARG A 73 -26.15 -7.13 6.12
N CYS A 74 -27.34 -7.04 5.55
CA CYS A 74 -28.42 -8.01 5.80
C CYS A 74 -28.06 -9.43 5.33
N CYS A 75 -27.25 -9.58 4.28
CA CYS A 75 -26.70 -10.88 3.87
C CYS A 75 -25.80 -11.53 4.93
N ASN A 76 -25.26 -10.75 5.89
CA ASN A 76 -24.51 -11.26 7.04
C ASN A 76 -25.37 -11.52 8.31
N SER A 77 -26.69 -11.26 8.25
CA SER A 77 -27.58 -11.44 9.41
C SER A 77 -27.57 -12.87 9.96
N LYS A 78 -27.75 -13.03 11.27
CA LYS A 78 -27.90 -14.34 11.92
C LYS A 78 -29.16 -15.08 11.48
N MET A 79 -30.20 -14.34 11.05
CA MET A 79 -31.49 -14.90 10.62
C MET A 79 -31.44 -15.39 9.17
N SER A 80 -31.83 -16.66 8.92
CA SER A 80 -31.80 -17.26 7.59
C SER A 80 -32.81 -16.66 6.62
N THR A 81 -34.00 -16.31 7.10
CA THR A 81 -35.06 -15.67 6.33
C THR A 81 -34.60 -14.32 5.77
N THR A 82 -34.07 -13.45 6.63
CA THR A 82 -33.47 -12.16 6.25
C THR A 82 -32.38 -12.32 5.21
N ARG A 83 -31.48 -13.30 5.37
CA ARG A 83 -30.42 -13.57 4.38
C ARG A 83 -30.98 -13.95 3.02
N SER A 84 -32.01 -14.81 2.98
CA SER A 84 -32.65 -15.22 1.73
C SER A 84 -33.31 -14.04 1.02
N GLU A 85 -34.04 -13.20 1.77
CA GLU A 85 -34.69 -12.01 1.24
C GLU A 85 -33.67 -11.01 0.67
N ALA A 86 -32.57 -10.77 1.40
CA ALA A 86 -31.47 -9.91 0.98
C ALA A 86 -30.74 -10.44 -0.27
N CYS A 87 -30.47 -11.74 -0.34
CA CYS A 87 -29.86 -12.36 -1.53
C CYS A 87 -30.72 -12.15 -2.78
N SER A 88 -32.04 -12.34 -2.64
CA SER A 88 -33.00 -12.13 -3.73
C SER A 88 -33.07 -10.65 -4.14
N ALA A 89 -33.08 -9.72 -3.18
CA ALA A 89 -33.06 -8.28 -3.47
C ALA A 89 -31.76 -7.85 -4.18
N PHE A 90 -30.60 -8.35 -3.74
CA PHE A 90 -29.31 -8.07 -4.37
C PHE A 90 -29.24 -8.63 -5.80
N TYR A 91 -29.73 -9.85 -6.01
CA TYR A 91 -29.81 -10.47 -7.33
C TYR A 91 -30.72 -9.67 -8.28
N LEU A 92 -31.90 -9.24 -7.80
CA LEU A 92 -32.79 -8.38 -8.56
C LEU A 92 -32.11 -7.07 -8.96
N MET A 93 -31.38 -6.44 -8.02
CA MET A 93 -30.67 -5.19 -8.29
C MET A 93 -29.61 -5.33 -9.38
N MET A 94 -28.82 -6.42 -9.38
CA MET A 94 -27.87 -6.72 -10.45
C MET A 94 -28.58 -6.97 -11.79
N LYS A 95 -29.68 -7.73 -11.76
CA LYS A 95 -30.47 -8.06 -12.96
C LYS A 95 -31.08 -6.81 -13.59
N THR A 96 -31.71 -5.95 -12.79
CA THR A 96 -32.33 -4.70 -13.27
C THR A 96 -31.29 -3.73 -13.81
N ASN A 97 -30.09 -3.65 -13.21
CA ASN A 97 -29.00 -2.83 -13.73
C ASN A 97 -28.51 -3.35 -15.10
N ASN A 98 -28.35 -4.67 -15.25
CA ASN A 98 -27.98 -5.28 -16.53
C ASN A 98 -29.06 -5.11 -17.62
N GLU A 99 -30.35 -5.21 -17.25
CA GLU A 99 -31.46 -5.03 -18.19
C GLU A 99 -31.58 -3.60 -18.73
N LEU A 100 -31.16 -2.60 -17.95
CA LEU A 100 -31.14 -1.19 -18.34
C LEU A 100 -30.02 -0.86 -19.31
N PHE A 101 -28.81 -1.40 -19.07
CA PHE A 101 -27.62 -1.01 -19.83
C PHE A 101 -27.13 -2.04 -20.83
N ARG A 102 -27.80 -3.21 -20.96
CA ARG A 102 -27.65 -4.37 -21.89
C ARG A 102 -26.28 -4.59 -22.55
N SER A 103 -25.74 -3.60 -23.26
CA SER A 103 -24.40 -3.54 -23.85
C SER A 103 -23.25 -3.33 -22.85
N GLN A 104 -23.48 -2.75 -21.66
CA GLN A 104 -22.43 -2.42 -20.67
C GLN A 104 -22.45 -3.30 -19.41
N GLY A 105 -23.31 -4.30 -19.32
CA GLY A 105 -23.41 -5.16 -18.14
C GLY A 105 -24.04 -4.43 -16.93
N PHE A 106 -23.62 -4.79 -15.71
CA PHE A 106 -24.07 -4.18 -14.45
C PHE A 106 -22.95 -3.48 -13.65
N VAL A 107 -22.07 -2.76 -14.36
CA VAL A 107 -20.82 -2.15 -13.85
C VAL A 107 -21.04 -1.32 -12.58
N ARG A 108 -22.12 -0.54 -12.51
CA ARG A 108 -22.42 0.29 -11.35
C ARG A 108 -22.68 -0.52 -10.08
N CYS A 109 -23.58 -1.51 -10.17
CA CYS A 109 -23.82 -2.46 -9.07
C CYS A 109 -22.54 -3.21 -8.72
N HIS A 110 -21.72 -3.58 -9.72
CA HIS A 110 -20.47 -4.28 -9.53
C HIS A 110 -19.43 -3.48 -8.71
N VAL A 111 -19.18 -2.22 -9.07
CA VAL A 111 -18.26 -1.33 -8.34
C VAL A 111 -18.81 -1.03 -6.94
N GLN A 112 -20.08 -0.64 -6.84
CA GLN A 112 -20.70 -0.28 -5.56
C GLN A 112 -20.80 -1.46 -4.59
N ALA A 113 -21.06 -2.68 -5.07
CA ALA A 113 -20.99 -3.88 -4.24
C ALA A 113 -19.58 -4.17 -3.71
N THR A 114 -18.55 -3.88 -4.53
CA THR A 114 -17.16 -4.07 -4.14
C THR A 114 -16.72 -3.08 -3.06
N ILE A 115 -17.10 -1.80 -3.22
CA ILE A 115 -16.90 -0.75 -2.21
C ILE A 115 -17.66 -1.12 -0.93
N ALA A 116 -18.92 -1.54 -1.08
CA ALA A 116 -19.79 -1.92 0.02
C ALA A 116 -19.20 -3.06 0.86
N VAL A 117 -18.75 -4.17 0.26
CA VAL A 117 -18.09 -5.25 1.01
C VAL A 117 -16.81 -4.76 1.69
N SER A 118 -16.00 -3.95 1.00
CA SER A 118 -14.76 -3.43 1.58
C SER A 118 -15.04 -2.59 2.84
N ARG A 119 -16.03 -1.69 2.79
CA ARG A 119 -16.49 -0.90 3.95
C ARG A 119 -17.12 -1.77 5.03
N LEU A 120 -17.98 -2.71 4.63
CA LEU A 120 -18.71 -3.60 5.53
C LEU A 120 -17.74 -4.39 6.41
N VAL A 121 -16.65 -4.89 5.82
CA VAL A 121 -15.68 -5.65 6.58
C VAL A 121 -14.87 -4.76 7.54
N SER A 122 -14.60 -3.50 7.19
CA SER A 122 -14.02 -2.53 8.13
C SER A 122 -14.94 -2.27 9.33
N THR A 123 -16.26 -2.24 9.13
CA THR A 123 -17.24 -1.98 10.20
C THR A 123 -17.54 -3.22 11.04
N LEU A 124 -17.49 -4.42 10.45
CA LEU A 124 -17.81 -5.71 11.10
C LEU A 124 -16.65 -6.30 11.94
N LEU A 125 -15.75 -5.46 12.45
CA LEU A 125 -14.63 -5.87 13.31
C LEU A 125 -15.13 -6.61 14.57
N GLY A 126 -15.30 -7.93 14.46
CA GLY A 126 -15.79 -8.77 15.56
C GLY A 126 -16.73 -9.90 15.11
N GLU A 127 -17.51 -9.70 14.05
CA GLU A 127 -18.52 -10.68 13.61
C GLU A 127 -17.98 -11.73 12.62
N SER A 128 -18.64 -12.88 12.58
CA SER A 128 -18.34 -14.00 11.68
C SER A 128 -18.85 -13.70 10.27
N ASP A 129 -17.97 -13.71 9.27
CA ASP A 129 -18.29 -13.52 7.84
C ASP A 129 -18.84 -14.79 7.15
N THR A 130 -18.97 -15.89 7.89
CA THR A 130 -19.47 -17.18 7.37
C THR A 130 -20.87 -17.08 6.77
N ASN A 131 -21.74 -16.25 7.33
CA ASN A 131 -23.09 -16.03 6.85
C ASN A 131 -23.09 -15.30 5.51
N LEU A 132 -22.30 -14.22 5.40
CA LEU A 132 -22.11 -13.50 4.15
C LEU A 132 -21.53 -14.41 3.05
N ARG A 133 -20.52 -15.23 3.36
CA ARG A 133 -19.96 -16.21 2.42
C ARG A 133 -20.99 -17.19 1.88
N ARG A 134 -21.88 -17.67 2.76
CA ARG A 134 -22.99 -18.57 2.40
C ARG A 134 -24.00 -17.83 1.50
N SER A 135 -24.37 -16.61 1.86
CA SER A 135 -25.27 -15.76 1.07
C SER A 135 -24.73 -15.47 -0.34
N LEU A 136 -23.43 -15.16 -0.48
CA LEU A 136 -22.78 -14.98 -1.80
C LEU A 136 -22.78 -16.26 -2.63
N ALA A 137 -22.66 -17.44 -2.01
CA ALA A 137 -22.81 -18.72 -2.71
C ALA A 137 -24.26 -18.94 -3.18
N THR A 138 -25.25 -18.59 -2.37
CA THR A 138 -26.67 -18.64 -2.76
C THR A 138 -26.97 -17.72 -3.94
N ILE A 139 -26.46 -16.49 -3.94
CA ILE A 139 -26.62 -15.54 -5.05
C ILE A 139 -26.00 -16.12 -6.33
N ALA A 140 -24.81 -16.72 -6.24
CA ALA A 140 -24.18 -17.38 -7.39
C ALA A 140 -25.02 -18.57 -7.92
N ASN A 141 -25.78 -19.25 -7.06
CA ASN A 141 -26.70 -20.31 -7.48
C ASN A 141 -27.97 -19.76 -8.15
N PHE A 142 -28.54 -18.65 -7.67
CA PHE A 142 -29.69 -18.01 -8.35
C PHE A 142 -29.40 -17.66 -9.81
N VAL A 143 -28.17 -17.23 -10.10
CA VAL A 143 -27.70 -16.95 -11.46
C VAL A 143 -27.60 -18.24 -12.30
N LYS A 144 -27.18 -19.36 -11.69
CA LYS A 144 -27.12 -20.66 -12.36
C LYS A 144 -28.50 -21.25 -12.64
N ASP A 145 -29.51 -20.92 -11.84
CA ASP A 145 -30.85 -21.47 -11.99
C ASP A 145 -31.74 -20.64 -12.94
N ASP A 146 -31.43 -19.34 -13.15
CA ASP A 146 -32.18 -18.49 -14.08
C ASP A 146 -31.88 -18.83 -15.55
N THR A 147 -32.70 -19.71 -16.13
CA THR A 147 -32.60 -20.14 -17.54
C THR A 147 -32.95 -19.05 -18.55
N LYS A 148 -33.64 -17.97 -18.15
CA LYS A 148 -34.06 -16.90 -19.07
C LYS A 148 -32.90 -15.98 -19.49
N ILE A 149 -31.90 -15.82 -18.63
CA ILE A 149 -30.74 -14.93 -18.86
C ILE A 149 -29.58 -15.66 -19.57
N LYS A 150 -29.56 -17.00 -19.52
CA LYS A 150 -28.50 -17.84 -20.11
C LYS A 150 -28.38 -17.75 -21.64
N ARG A 151 -29.44 -17.33 -22.35
CA ARG A 151 -29.42 -17.25 -23.82
C ARG A 151 -28.78 -15.93 -24.27
N GLY A 152 -27.45 -15.92 -24.37
CA GLY A 152 -26.69 -14.89 -25.10
C GLY A 152 -26.20 -13.68 -24.31
N SER A 153 -26.17 -13.71 -22.97
CA SER A 153 -25.63 -12.59 -22.16
C SER A 153 -24.36 -12.97 -21.38
N ALA A 154 -23.43 -12.01 -21.22
CA ALA A 154 -22.23 -12.15 -20.39
C ALA A 154 -22.51 -12.08 -18.88
N PHE A 155 -23.75 -11.74 -18.50
CA PHE A 155 -24.18 -11.51 -17.12
C PHE A 155 -23.87 -12.64 -16.15
N PRO A 156 -24.11 -13.95 -16.46
CA PRO A 156 -23.77 -15.02 -15.53
C PRO A 156 -22.28 -15.11 -15.21
N THR A 157 -21.44 -14.82 -16.19
CA THR A 157 -19.98 -14.84 -16.05
C THR A 157 -19.50 -13.64 -15.21
N GLU A 158 -20.03 -12.45 -15.48
CA GLU A 158 -19.73 -11.23 -14.72
C GLU A 158 -20.19 -11.34 -13.25
N VAL A 159 -21.36 -11.92 -12.97
CA VAL A 159 -21.80 -12.15 -11.58
C VAL A 159 -20.92 -13.19 -10.89
N ALA A 160 -20.51 -14.25 -11.58
CA ALA A 160 -19.59 -15.24 -11.01
C ALA A 160 -18.22 -14.62 -10.68
N GLU A 161 -17.72 -13.73 -11.54
CA GLU A 161 -16.49 -12.98 -11.32
C GLU A 161 -16.60 -12.02 -10.14
N LEU A 162 -17.71 -11.26 -10.04
CA LEU A 162 -17.99 -10.43 -8.87
C LEU A 162 -18.01 -11.25 -7.59
N MET A 163 -18.74 -12.37 -7.57
CA MET A 163 -18.82 -13.24 -6.38
C MET A 163 -17.45 -13.79 -6.00
N LYS A 164 -16.60 -14.14 -6.97
CA LYS A 164 -15.21 -14.54 -6.74
C LYS A 164 -14.41 -13.37 -6.13
N ARG A 165 -14.53 -12.17 -6.69
CA ARG A 165 -13.87 -10.95 -6.21
C ARG A 165 -14.26 -10.63 -4.76
N LEU A 166 -15.56 -10.63 -4.45
CA LEU A 166 -16.08 -10.40 -3.10
C LEU A 166 -15.57 -11.45 -2.10
N LYS A 167 -15.50 -12.73 -2.50
CA LYS A 167 -14.91 -13.80 -1.67
C LYS A 167 -13.40 -13.58 -1.43
N THR A 168 -12.66 -13.09 -2.44
CA THR A 168 -11.25 -12.74 -2.29
C THR A 168 -11.06 -11.62 -1.27
N ILE A 169 -11.91 -10.58 -1.30
CA ILE A 169 -11.90 -9.51 -0.28
C ILE A 169 -12.12 -10.11 1.09
N LEU A 170 -13.18 -10.93 1.27
CA LEU A 170 -13.50 -11.55 2.56
C LEU A 170 -12.36 -12.42 3.09
N ASN A 171 -11.68 -13.17 2.21
CA ASN A 171 -10.49 -13.94 2.57
C ASN A 171 -9.35 -13.04 3.03
N ALA A 172 -9.00 -12.03 2.24
CA ALA A 172 -7.93 -11.10 2.54
C ALA A 172 -8.20 -10.35 3.85
N THR A 173 -9.44 -9.92 4.10
CA THR A 173 -9.82 -9.24 5.33
C THR A 173 -9.84 -10.16 6.56
N SER A 174 -10.21 -11.43 6.39
CA SER A 174 -10.07 -12.43 7.46
C SER A 174 -8.61 -12.64 7.83
N GLN A 175 -7.73 -12.70 6.82
CA GLN A 175 -6.28 -12.73 7.03
C GLN A 175 -5.76 -11.44 7.68
N MET A 176 -6.29 -10.27 7.30
CA MET A 176 -5.96 -8.99 7.95
C MET A 176 -6.30 -9.02 9.44
N LYS A 177 -7.48 -9.57 9.80
CA LYS A 177 -7.88 -9.77 11.20
C LYS A 177 -6.91 -10.70 11.94
N ALA A 178 -6.56 -11.83 11.33
CA ALA A 178 -5.62 -12.79 11.90
C ALA A 178 -4.20 -12.20 12.09
N HIS A 179 -3.85 -11.19 11.30
CA HIS A 179 -2.54 -10.53 11.31
C HIS A 179 -2.58 -9.09 11.83
N GLN A 180 -3.61 -8.67 12.60
CA GLN A 180 -3.71 -7.31 13.15
C GLN A 180 -2.50 -6.92 14.01
N ASN A 181 -1.87 -7.90 14.66
CA ASN A 181 -0.69 -7.68 15.51
C ASN A 181 0.63 -7.62 14.73
N ASP A 182 0.63 -7.94 13.43
CA ASP A 182 1.79 -7.97 12.53
C ASP A 182 1.64 -6.83 11.51
N PRO A 183 2.17 -5.62 11.82
CA PRO A 183 1.88 -4.42 11.03
C PRO A 183 2.43 -4.52 9.60
N GLU A 184 3.57 -5.18 9.40
CA GLU A 184 4.13 -5.37 8.07
C GLU A 184 3.30 -6.36 7.22
N LYS A 185 2.83 -7.47 7.80
CA LYS A 185 1.94 -8.40 7.07
C LYS A 185 0.58 -7.78 6.78
N LEU A 186 0.03 -7.01 7.72
CA LEU A 186 -1.20 -6.24 7.50
C LEU A 186 -1.05 -5.31 6.31
N MET A 187 0.04 -4.54 6.25
CA MET A 187 0.31 -3.63 5.14
C MET A 187 0.48 -4.36 3.80
N ASP A 188 1.12 -5.54 3.78
CA ASP A 188 1.20 -6.37 2.58
C ASP A 188 -0.17 -6.85 2.08
N LEU A 189 -1.09 -7.19 2.99
CA LEU A 189 -2.45 -7.58 2.63
C LEU A 189 -3.24 -6.40 2.05
N HIS A 190 -3.11 -5.20 2.65
CA HIS A 190 -3.74 -3.98 2.12
C HIS A 190 -3.22 -3.67 0.71
N TYR A 191 -1.91 -3.76 0.51
CA TYR A 191 -1.29 -3.59 -0.80
C TYR A 191 -1.73 -4.66 -1.80
N SER A 192 -1.81 -5.94 -1.41
CA SER A 192 -2.24 -7.03 -2.29
C SER A 192 -3.66 -6.79 -2.81
N LEU A 193 -4.56 -6.34 -1.93
CA LEU A 193 -5.90 -5.92 -2.32
C LEU A 193 -5.83 -4.71 -3.26
N ALA A 194 -5.14 -3.63 -2.86
CA ALA A 194 -4.98 -2.45 -3.71
C ALA A 194 -4.47 -2.82 -5.11
N LYS A 195 -3.49 -3.73 -5.22
CA LYS A 195 -2.91 -4.19 -6.48
C LYS A 195 -3.91 -4.99 -7.32
N SER A 196 -4.75 -5.81 -6.69
CA SER A 196 -5.84 -6.51 -7.38
C SER A 196 -6.91 -5.57 -7.98
N TYR A 197 -6.92 -4.31 -7.51
CA TYR A 197 -7.77 -3.22 -8.00
C TYR A 197 -7.06 -2.26 -8.95
N SER A 198 -5.89 -2.61 -9.50
CA SER A 198 -5.14 -1.73 -10.42
C SER A 198 -5.92 -1.30 -11.66
N ASN A 199 -6.99 -2.01 -12.04
CA ASN A 199 -7.86 -1.66 -13.17
C ASN A 199 -9.12 -0.88 -12.75
N SER A 200 -9.26 -0.55 -11.46
CA SER A 200 -10.42 0.16 -10.91
C SER A 200 -9.92 1.32 -10.03
N PRO A 201 -9.74 2.53 -10.60
CA PRO A 201 -9.08 3.65 -9.91
C PRO A 201 -9.67 3.98 -8.53
N GLU A 202 -11.00 4.06 -8.41
CA GLU A 202 -11.68 4.40 -7.15
C GLU A 202 -11.40 3.39 -6.03
N LEU A 203 -11.31 2.11 -6.38
CA LEU A 203 -11.00 1.04 -5.44
C LEU A 203 -9.51 1.06 -5.09
N ARG A 204 -8.62 1.24 -6.06
CA ARG A 204 -7.18 1.42 -5.84
C ARG A 204 -6.92 2.58 -4.87
N GLN A 205 -7.54 3.74 -5.11
CA GLN A 205 -7.47 4.90 -4.23
C GLN A 205 -7.97 4.58 -2.81
N THR A 206 -9.16 3.98 -2.66
CA THR A 206 -9.72 3.66 -1.34
C THR A 206 -8.75 2.84 -0.49
N TRP A 207 -8.05 1.87 -1.10
CA TRP A 207 -7.05 1.06 -0.40
C TRP A 207 -5.77 1.84 -0.09
N LEU A 208 -5.29 2.69 -1.00
CA LEU A 208 -4.14 3.56 -0.75
C LEU A 208 -4.43 4.60 0.34
N ASP A 209 -5.64 5.16 0.40
CA ASP A 209 -6.09 6.05 1.49
C ASP A 209 -6.09 5.32 2.83
N SER A 210 -6.59 4.08 2.86
CA SER A 210 -6.54 3.23 4.04
C SER A 210 -5.10 2.97 4.51
N MET A 211 -4.19 2.68 3.58
CA MET A 211 -2.75 2.52 3.87
C MET A 211 -2.13 3.83 4.39
N THR A 212 -2.48 4.97 3.80
CA THR A 212 -2.05 6.30 4.25
C THR A 212 -2.46 6.53 5.70
N ALA A 213 -3.73 6.30 6.04
CA ALA A 213 -4.24 6.45 7.40
C ALA A 213 -3.53 5.53 8.41
N LEU A 214 -3.20 4.30 8.02
CA LEU A 214 -2.43 3.38 8.88
C LEU A 214 -1.00 3.88 9.12
N HIS A 215 -0.33 4.38 8.07
CA HIS A 215 1.02 4.94 8.19
C HIS A 215 1.05 6.19 9.06
N LEU A 216 0.08 7.09 8.90
CA LEU A 216 -0.06 8.29 9.74
C LEU A 216 -0.25 7.93 11.21
N LYS A 217 -1.13 6.95 11.52
CA LYS A 217 -1.30 6.44 12.89
C LYS A 217 -0.03 5.85 13.48
N ALA A 218 0.83 5.27 12.64
CA ALA A 218 2.11 4.68 13.04
C ALA A 218 3.29 5.68 13.01
N GLY A 219 3.07 6.95 12.63
CA GLY A 219 4.13 7.95 12.49
C GLY A 219 5.08 7.73 11.30
N ASN A 220 4.70 6.88 10.34
CA ASN A 220 5.49 6.56 9.14
C ASN A 220 5.18 7.55 8.00
N TYR A 221 5.56 8.82 8.18
CA TYR A 221 5.19 9.89 7.25
C TYR A 221 5.79 9.75 5.85
N SER A 222 6.99 9.16 5.72
CA SER A 222 7.60 8.89 4.40
C SER A 222 6.73 7.94 3.57
N GLU A 223 6.25 6.86 4.17
CA GLU A 223 5.41 5.87 3.52
C GLU A 223 4.00 6.43 3.24
N ALA A 224 3.44 7.23 4.16
CA ALA A 224 2.19 7.96 3.96
C ALA A 224 2.26 8.92 2.76
N ALA A 225 3.35 9.68 2.65
CA ALA A 225 3.60 10.57 1.50
C ALA A 225 3.65 9.78 0.19
N HIS A 226 4.29 8.60 0.20
CA HIS A 226 4.32 7.72 -0.98
C HIS A 226 2.94 7.17 -1.33
N CYS A 227 2.11 6.79 -0.36
CA CYS A 227 0.72 6.39 -0.66
C CYS A 227 -0.06 7.54 -1.31
N SER A 228 0.04 8.75 -0.75
CA SER A 228 -0.66 9.93 -1.27
C SER A 228 -0.19 10.30 -2.68
N ILE A 229 1.12 10.26 -2.95
CA ILE A 229 1.64 10.59 -4.28
C ILE A 229 1.35 9.49 -5.33
N HIS A 230 1.20 8.23 -4.90
CA HIS A 230 0.66 7.16 -5.77
C HIS A 230 -0.80 7.44 -6.16
N ILE A 231 -1.63 7.95 -5.24
CA ILE A 231 -3.00 8.38 -5.57
C ILE A 231 -2.97 9.55 -6.55
N ALA A 232 -2.10 10.55 -6.33
CA ALA A 232 -1.94 11.66 -7.28
C ALA A 232 -1.51 11.17 -8.68
N GLY A 233 -0.57 10.23 -8.76
CA GLY A 233 -0.14 9.62 -10.02
C GLY A 233 -1.27 8.83 -10.72
N LEU A 234 -2.08 8.11 -9.94
CA LEU A 234 -3.27 7.40 -10.41
C LEU A 234 -4.31 8.37 -11.02
N VAL A 235 -4.61 9.45 -10.31
CA VAL A 235 -5.54 10.49 -10.76
C VAL A 235 -5.01 11.18 -12.00
N ALA A 236 -3.71 11.50 -12.05
CA ALA A 236 -3.08 12.09 -13.21
C ALA A 236 -3.18 11.18 -14.45
N GLU A 237 -3.01 9.86 -14.30
CA GLU A 237 -3.19 8.92 -15.40
C GLU A 237 -4.66 8.84 -15.86
N CYS A 238 -5.62 8.93 -14.93
CA CYS A 238 -7.05 9.00 -15.28
C CYS A 238 -7.39 10.26 -16.07
N LEU A 239 -6.90 11.43 -15.64
CA LEU A 239 -7.07 12.70 -16.36
C LEU A 239 -6.40 12.67 -17.74
N LYS A 240 -5.29 11.92 -17.90
CA LYS A 240 -4.64 11.72 -19.19
C LYS A 240 -5.50 10.90 -20.16
N LEU A 241 -6.17 9.86 -19.68
CA LEU A 241 -7.13 9.10 -20.50
C LEU A 241 -8.30 9.98 -20.94
N GLN A 242 -8.72 10.93 -20.10
CA GLN A 242 -9.73 11.94 -20.42
C GLN A 242 -9.22 13.06 -21.35
N LYS A 243 -7.93 13.04 -21.74
CA LYS A 243 -7.25 14.08 -22.54
C LYS A 243 -7.15 15.45 -21.86
N GLU A 244 -7.34 15.51 -20.54
CA GLU A 244 -7.18 16.74 -19.75
C GLU A 244 -5.74 16.96 -19.27
N ASN A 245 -4.89 15.91 -19.27
CA ASN A 245 -3.49 16.01 -18.85
C ASN A 245 -2.55 15.27 -19.82
N ALA A 246 -1.50 15.93 -20.32
CA ALA A 246 -0.59 15.33 -21.29
C ALA A 246 0.39 14.31 -20.68
N HIS A 247 0.81 14.49 -19.42
CA HIS A 247 1.96 13.77 -18.87
C HIS A 247 1.59 12.52 -18.06
N GLY A 248 0.43 12.51 -17.38
CA GLY A 248 -0.06 11.37 -16.60
C GLY A 248 0.91 10.96 -15.48
N CYS A 249 0.98 9.65 -15.18
CA CYS A 249 1.83 9.13 -14.11
C CYS A 249 3.35 9.26 -14.36
N ALA A 250 3.78 9.43 -15.61
CA ALA A 250 5.21 9.57 -15.97
C ALA A 250 5.85 10.86 -15.43
N ALA A 251 5.05 11.89 -15.13
CA ALA A 251 5.54 13.12 -14.51
C ALA A 251 6.09 12.89 -13.09
N PHE A 252 5.73 11.79 -12.46
CA PHE A 252 6.04 11.48 -11.07
C PHE A 252 7.32 10.63 -10.90
N THR A 253 7.96 10.20 -11.98
CA THR A 253 9.11 9.29 -11.95
C THR A 253 10.30 9.87 -11.16
N HIS A 254 10.49 11.19 -11.18
CA HIS A 254 11.52 11.88 -10.39
C HIS A 254 11.24 11.86 -8.88
N ILE A 255 9.95 11.82 -8.49
CA ILE A 255 9.55 11.68 -7.08
C ILE A 255 9.75 10.22 -6.65
N SER A 256 9.14 9.28 -7.37
CA SER A 256 9.27 7.85 -7.11
C SER A 256 9.11 7.03 -8.40
N PRO A 257 10.12 6.23 -8.79
CA PRO A 257 10.00 5.32 -9.94
C PRO A 257 8.89 4.27 -9.80
N ASN A 258 8.46 4.00 -8.56
CA ASN A 258 7.39 3.06 -8.27
C ASN A 258 6.04 3.48 -8.88
N ILE A 259 5.78 4.78 -9.02
CA ILE A 259 4.48 5.29 -9.49
C ILE A 259 4.26 4.93 -10.95
N GLU A 260 5.24 5.22 -11.81
CA GLU A 260 5.17 4.86 -13.22
C GLU A 260 5.09 3.34 -13.41
N MET A 261 5.80 2.57 -12.58
CA MET A 261 5.76 1.10 -12.68
C MET A 261 4.38 0.51 -12.33
N GLU A 262 3.67 1.09 -11.37
CA GLU A 262 2.45 0.49 -10.82
C GLU A 262 1.14 1.10 -11.33
N GLU A 263 1.09 2.41 -11.53
CA GLU A 263 -0.15 3.10 -11.89
C GLU A 263 -0.31 3.26 -13.41
N ARG A 264 0.74 2.95 -14.19
CA ARG A 264 0.69 2.91 -15.65
C ARG A 264 -0.11 1.72 -16.15
N GLY A 265 -0.84 1.92 -17.24
CA GLY A 265 -1.58 0.84 -17.91
C GLY A 265 -3.01 0.64 -17.39
N MET A 266 -3.55 1.63 -16.68
CA MET A 266 -4.99 1.80 -16.51
C MET A 266 -5.68 1.65 -17.87
N ARG A 267 -6.46 0.58 -18.02
CA ARG A 267 -7.31 0.40 -19.20
C ARG A 267 -8.59 1.15 -18.96
N GLU A 268 -9.06 1.93 -19.93
CA GLU A 268 -10.45 2.36 -19.98
C GLU A 268 -11.33 1.13 -19.79
N ASP A 269 -12.01 1.03 -18.66
CA ASP A 269 -13.05 0.05 -18.52
C ASP A 269 -14.12 0.42 -19.55
N LYS A 270 -14.30 -0.40 -20.58
CA LYS A 270 -15.23 -0.11 -21.69
C LYS A 270 -16.69 0.07 -21.21
N GLY A 271 -16.96 -0.17 -19.93
CA GLY A 271 -18.24 0.04 -19.25
C GLY A 271 -18.42 1.38 -18.54
N THR A 272 -17.40 2.23 -18.38
CA THR A 272 -17.55 3.58 -17.76
C THR A 272 -17.65 4.71 -18.79
N ALA A 273 -17.46 4.42 -20.08
CA ALA A 273 -17.55 5.37 -21.19
C ALA A 273 -18.97 5.94 -21.46
N GLY A 274 -19.92 5.77 -20.53
CA GLY A 274 -21.30 6.29 -20.65
C GLY A 274 -21.93 6.77 -19.36
N ALA A 275 -21.18 6.84 -18.24
CA ALA A 275 -21.61 7.56 -17.05
C ALA A 275 -20.80 8.85 -16.98
N GLU A 276 -21.46 9.98 -17.15
CA GLU A 276 -20.95 11.34 -16.96
C GLU A 276 -20.61 11.63 -15.48
N ASP A 277 -20.05 10.65 -14.76
CA ASP A 277 -19.60 10.77 -13.39
C ASP A 277 -18.06 10.83 -13.41
N HIS A 278 -17.53 11.98 -13.85
CA HIS A 278 -16.10 12.27 -13.80
C HIS A 278 -15.70 12.50 -12.34
N SER A 279 -15.50 11.41 -11.57
CA SER A 279 -15.15 11.49 -10.14
C SER A 279 -13.78 12.14 -9.89
N TYR A 280 -12.92 12.19 -10.91
CA TYR A 280 -11.61 12.83 -10.86
C TYR A 280 -11.59 14.12 -11.66
N THR A 281 -11.21 15.20 -11.00
CA THR A 281 -11.04 16.52 -11.61
C THR A 281 -9.66 17.08 -11.30
N GLN A 282 -9.22 18.07 -12.09
CA GLN A 282 -7.97 18.79 -11.83
C GLN A 282 -7.87 19.38 -10.40
N PRO A 283 -8.90 20.00 -9.81
CA PRO A 283 -8.89 20.38 -8.40
C PRO A 283 -8.61 19.24 -7.42
N ASN A 284 -9.11 18.02 -7.69
CA ASN A 284 -8.79 16.85 -6.84
C ASN A 284 -7.30 16.52 -6.90
N LEU A 285 -6.68 16.58 -8.09
CA LEU A 285 -5.25 16.34 -8.25
C LEU A 285 -4.41 17.37 -7.49
N VAL A 286 -4.76 18.66 -7.61
CA VAL A 286 -4.07 19.75 -6.89
C VAL A 286 -4.13 19.51 -5.37
N SER A 287 -5.30 19.20 -4.82
CA SER A 287 -5.47 18.93 -3.40
C SER A 287 -4.64 17.71 -2.91
N LEU A 288 -4.54 16.66 -3.73
CA LEU A 288 -3.72 15.49 -3.44
C LEU A 288 -2.22 15.81 -3.44
N LEU A 289 -1.76 16.63 -4.38
CA LEU A 289 -0.37 17.08 -4.47
C LEU A 289 0.00 17.98 -3.27
N GLU A 290 -0.86 18.92 -2.88
CA GLU A 290 -0.69 19.76 -1.69
C GLU A 290 -0.60 18.90 -0.41
N THR A 291 -1.52 17.94 -0.26
CA THR A 291 -1.52 17.00 0.87
C THR A 291 -0.24 16.14 0.90
N SER A 292 0.19 15.66 -0.28
CA SER A 292 1.45 14.90 -0.41
C SER A 292 2.66 15.73 0.03
N MET A 293 2.68 17.02 -0.32
CA MET A 293 3.75 17.95 0.06
C MET A 293 3.85 18.10 1.59
N ASP A 294 2.72 18.20 2.28
CA ASP A 294 2.68 18.27 3.75
C ASP A 294 3.19 16.97 4.40
N TYR A 295 2.88 15.81 3.81
CA TYR A 295 3.42 14.52 4.30
C TYR A 295 4.92 14.37 4.01
N PHE A 296 5.43 14.87 2.88
CA PHE A 296 6.86 14.91 2.61
C PHE A 296 7.59 15.81 3.60
N GLU A 297 7.01 16.96 3.98
CA GLU A 297 7.57 17.84 5.00
C GLU A 297 7.67 17.13 6.37
N GLN A 298 6.57 16.51 6.81
CA GLN A 298 6.53 15.74 8.08
C GLN A 298 7.48 14.54 8.06
N GLY A 299 7.63 13.90 6.89
CA GLY A 299 8.59 12.83 6.64
C GLY A 299 10.03 13.31 6.50
N GLN A 300 10.29 14.61 6.66
CA GLN A 300 11.59 15.24 6.51
C GLN A 300 12.23 14.96 5.14
N ARG A 301 11.45 14.98 4.05
CA ARG A 301 11.89 14.80 2.65
C ARG A 301 11.76 16.10 1.87
N TYR A 302 12.46 17.12 2.36
CA TYR A 302 12.37 18.48 1.89
C TYR A 302 12.73 18.65 0.40
N GLU A 303 13.72 17.89 -0.07
CA GLU A 303 14.18 17.94 -1.46
C GLU A 303 13.08 17.47 -2.44
N VAL A 304 12.27 16.49 -2.04
CA VAL A 304 11.17 15.95 -2.86
C VAL A 304 10.03 16.96 -3.02
N MET A 305 9.85 17.87 -2.05
CA MET A 305 8.82 18.91 -2.14
C MET A 305 9.02 19.79 -3.37
N SER A 306 10.27 19.99 -3.82
CA SER A 306 10.57 20.72 -5.04
C SER A 306 10.04 20.03 -6.30
N GLU A 307 10.15 18.70 -6.38
CA GLU A 307 9.61 17.92 -7.49
C GLU A 307 8.08 17.93 -7.49
N VAL A 308 7.45 17.89 -6.31
CA VAL A 308 5.98 18.04 -6.19
C VAL A 308 5.54 19.45 -6.62
N ALA A 309 6.28 20.48 -6.23
CA ALA A 309 5.97 21.86 -6.60
C ALA A 309 6.05 22.10 -8.12
N LYS A 310 7.00 21.45 -8.82
CA LYS A 310 7.06 21.49 -10.30
C LYS A 310 5.79 20.93 -10.95
N LEU A 311 5.12 19.96 -10.31
CA LEU A 311 3.84 19.42 -10.78
C LEU A 311 2.65 20.35 -10.47
N LEU A 312 2.72 21.09 -9.36
CA LEU A 312 1.68 22.04 -8.95
C LEU A 312 1.72 23.36 -9.74
N GLN A 313 2.93 23.83 -10.07
CA GLN A 313 3.15 25.15 -10.66
C GLN A 313 2.26 25.44 -11.88
N PRO A 314 2.16 24.56 -12.90
CA PRO A 314 1.33 24.85 -14.08
C PRO A 314 -0.14 25.09 -13.74
N PHE A 315 -0.68 24.35 -12.76
CA PHE A 315 -2.08 24.49 -12.36
C PHE A 315 -2.37 25.85 -11.72
N TYR A 316 -1.45 26.38 -10.91
CA TYR A 316 -1.60 27.70 -10.32
C TYR A 316 -1.37 28.83 -11.34
N GLU A 317 -0.47 28.65 -12.31
CA GLU A 317 -0.25 29.62 -13.40
C GLU A 317 -1.48 29.74 -14.29
N ASP A 318 -2.05 28.61 -14.71
CA ASP A 318 -3.25 28.57 -15.55
C ASP A 318 -4.47 29.17 -14.84
N ALA A 319 -4.62 28.88 -13.54
CA ALA A 319 -5.67 29.46 -12.70
C ALA A 319 -5.41 30.93 -12.31
N ARG A 320 -4.20 31.46 -12.57
CA ARG A 320 -3.70 32.75 -12.10
C ARG A 320 -3.82 32.93 -10.57
N ASP A 321 -3.70 31.83 -9.83
CA ASP A 321 -3.78 31.82 -8.37
C ASP A 321 -2.44 32.23 -7.75
N SER A 322 -2.23 33.54 -7.66
CA SER A 322 -1.01 34.11 -7.07
C SER A 322 -0.87 33.79 -5.58
N LYS A 323 -1.97 33.51 -4.88
CA LYS A 323 -1.94 33.23 -3.44
C LYS A 323 -1.40 31.83 -3.18
N SER A 324 -1.96 30.82 -3.83
CA SER A 324 -1.50 29.43 -3.70
C SER A 324 -0.05 29.28 -4.20
N MET A 325 0.31 30.00 -5.26
CA MET A 325 1.70 30.07 -5.73
C MET A 325 2.66 30.68 -4.69
N MET A 326 2.28 31.80 -4.06
CA MET A 326 3.07 32.41 -2.98
C MET A 326 3.24 31.45 -1.80
N GLU A 327 2.16 30.77 -1.38
CA GLU A 327 2.20 29.80 -0.27
C GLU A 327 3.11 28.62 -0.59
N MET A 328 3.04 28.07 -1.82
CA MET A 328 3.91 27.01 -2.31
C MET A 328 5.40 27.41 -2.26
N TYR A 329 5.76 28.58 -2.81
CA TYR A 329 7.13 29.07 -2.75
C TYR A 329 7.59 29.37 -1.32
N GLY A 330 6.69 29.81 -0.45
CA GLY A 330 6.95 29.98 0.98
C GLY A 330 7.31 28.65 1.67
N LYS A 331 6.55 27.57 1.38
CA LYS A 331 6.86 26.21 1.86
C LYS A 331 8.21 25.72 1.33
N LEU A 332 8.50 25.93 0.05
CA LEU A 332 9.80 25.57 -0.54
C LEU A 332 10.97 26.31 0.11
N HIS A 333 10.83 27.61 0.36
CA HIS A 333 11.85 28.38 1.04
C HIS A 333 12.17 27.78 2.42
N GLN A 334 11.14 27.45 3.21
CA GLN A 334 11.32 26.81 4.51
C GLN A 334 11.93 25.41 4.39
N ALA A 335 11.53 24.63 3.38
CA ALA A 335 12.06 23.30 3.13
C ALA A 335 13.58 23.36 2.82
N TYR A 336 14.00 24.24 1.91
CA TYR A 336 15.43 24.39 1.58
C TYR A 336 16.26 24.99 2.71
N ARG A 337 15.67 25.89 3.52
CA ARG A 337 16.33 26.34 4.77
C ARG A 337 16.63 25.15 5.69
N LYS A 338 15.67 24.24 5.88
CA LYS A 338 15.87 23.01 6.66
C LYS A 338 16.94 22.10 6.02
N VAL A 339 17.01 22.01 4.69
CA VAL A 339 18.07 21.25 3.99
C VAL A 339 19.44 21.80 4.34
N VAL A 340 19.66 23.12 4.23
CA VAL A 340 20.93 23.76 4.57
C VAL A 340 21.31 23.49 6.03
N ASP A 341 20.38 23.69 6.97
CA ASP A 341 20.61 23.44 8.40
C ASP A 341 20.99 21.95 8.66
N ILE A 342 20.42 21.02 7.89
CA ILE A 342 20.70 19.59 7.99
C ILE A 342 22.06 19.22 7.39
N GLU A 343 22.45 19.84 6.28
CA GLU A 343 23.75 19.63 5.66
C GLU A 343 24.88 20.10 6.58
N GLU A 344 24.70 21.24 7.26
CA GLU A 344 25.65 21.75 8.25
C GLU A 344 25.71 20.88 9.52
N SER A 345 24.55 20.50 10.06
CA SER A 345 24.48 19.74 11.32
C SER A 345 24.76 18.25 11.15
N GLY A 346 24.47 17.68 9.98
CA GLY A 346 24.51 16.25 9.68
C GLY A 346 23.42 15.42 10.36
N ARG A 347 22.43 16.05 11.02
CA ARG A 347 21.46 15.41 11.93
C ARG A 347 20.13 15.07 11.26
N ARG A 348 20.17 14.22 10.24
CA ARG A 348 18.95 13.66 9.62
C ARG A 348 19.10 12.17 9.42
N TYR A 349 18.15 11.41 9.98
CA TYR A 349 18.16 9.96 10.00
C TYR A 349 16.86 9.44 9.37
N LEU A 350 16.90 9.19 8.06
CA LEU A 350 15.72 8.80 7.27
C LEU A 350 15.37 7.31 7.37
N GLY A 351 16.20 6.53 8.06
CA GLY A 351 15.97 5.14 8.41
C GLY A 351 17.21 4.26 8.29
N THR A 352 17.15 3.11 8.94
CA THR A 352 18.14 2.01 8.83
C THR A 352 17.52 0.83 8.10
N TYR A 353 18.35 0.03 7.42
CA TYR A 353 17.87 -1.07 6.58
C TYR A 353 18.37 -2.42 7.09
N PHE A 354 17.47 -3.40 7.07
CA PHE A 354 17.76 -4.78 7.49
C PHE A 354 17.23 -5.77 6.47
N ARG A 355 18.06 -6.74 6.08
CA ARG A 355 17.57 -7.96 5.44
C ARG A 355 16.94 -8.85 6.50
N VAL A 356 15.69 -9.25 6.29
CA VAL A 356 14.96 -10.24 7.10
C VAL A 356 14.55 -11.41 6.20
N ALA A 357 15.04 -12.60 6.52
CA ALA A 357 14.71 -13.84 5.82
C ALA A 357 13.99 -14.81 6.75
N PHE A 358 12.96 -15.49 6.22
CA PHE A 358 12.09 -16.36 6.98
C PHE A 358 12.25 -17.83 6.53
N PHE A 359 12.48 -18.74 7.47
CA PHE A 359 12.66 -20.17 7.19
C PHE A 359 11.81 -21.02 8.14
N GLY A 360 11.11 -22.02 7.59
CA GLY A 360 10.21 -22.91 8.31
C GLY A 360 8.76 -22.82 7.83
N ARG A 361 8.07 -23.95 7.85
CA ARG A 361 6.66 -24.08 7.45
C ARG A 361 5.69 -23.15 8.20
N PRO A 362 5.90 -22.78 9.49
CA PRO A 362 5.01 -21.85 10.18
C PRO A 362 4.85 -20.47 9.51
N PHE A 363 5.81 -20.05 8.69
CA PHE A 363 5.72 -18.78 7.95
C PHE A 363 4.81 -18.84 6.71
N GLY A 364 4.36 -20.02 6.29
CA GLY A 364 3.47 -20.19 5.15
C GLY A 364 4.04 -19.57 3.88
N ASP A 365 3.32 -18.61 3.30
CA ASP A 365 3.73 -17.90 2.07
C ASP A 365 5.05 -17.13 2.23
N ASP A 366 5.49 -16.81 3.45
CA ASP A 366 6.75 -16.12 3.70
C ASP A 366 7.95 -17.07 3.83
N HIS A 367 7.74 -18.38 3.82
CA HIS A 367 8.83 -19.37 3.84
C HIS A 367 9.78 -19.16 2.64
N GLU A 368 11.07 -19.08 2.94
CA GLU A 368 12.19 -18.87 2.00
C GLU A 368 12.21 -17.50 1.33
N LYS A 369 11.32 -16.59 1.74
CA LYS A 369 11.34 -15.20 1.25
C LYS A 369 12.28 -14.34 2.08
N GLN A 370 12.92 -13.42 1.39
CA GLN A 370 13.80 -12.41 1.97
C GLN A 370 13.25 -11.03 1.65
N TYR A 371 13.23 -10.15 2.65
CA TYR A 371 12.74 -8.79 2.52
C TYR A 371 13.81 -7.83 3.03
N ILE A 372 13.88 -6.64 2.43
CA ILE A 372 14.54 -5.50 3.05
C ILE A 372 13.49 -4.76 3.86
N TYR A 373 13.78 -4.51 5.13
CA TYR A 373 12.99 -3.72 6.07
C TYR A 373 13.62 -2.36 6.24
N LYS A 374 12.80 -1.31 6.18
CA LYS A 374 13.18 0.07 6.54
C LYS A 374 12.64 0.39 7.94
N GLU A 375 13.55 0.54 8.89
CA GLU A 375 13.26 0.91 10.27
C GLU A 375 13.46 2.42 10.50
N PRO A 376 12.76 3.04 11.47
CA PRO A 376 12.84 4.47 11.71
C PRO A 376 14.19 4.90 12.31
N ALA A 377 14.66 6.10 11.93
CA ALA A 377 15.81 6.76 12.52
C ALA A 377 17.08 5.89 12.61
N VAL A 378 17.51 5.54 13.83
CA VAL A 378 18.76 4.83 14.15
C VAL A 378 18.50 3.50 14.86
N THR A 379 17.45 2.78 14.47
CA THR A 379 17.13 1.45 15.02
C THR A 379 18.32 0.51 14.88
N THR A 380 18.69 -0.12 15.99
CA THR A 380 19.81 -1.06 16.09
C THR A 380 19.40 -2.49 15.71
N LEU A 381 20.38 -3.34 15.36
CA LEU A 381 20.13 -4.76 15.08
C LEU A 381 19.45 -5.47 16.26
N ALA A 382 19.86 -5.15 17.49
CA ALA A 382 19.29 -5.74 18.70
C ALA A 382 17.80 -5.39 18.87
N GLU A 383 17.41 -4.14 18.56
CA GLU A 383 16.02 -3.70 18.66
C GLU A 383 15.10 -4.44 17.67
N ILE A 384 15.49 -4.54 16.39
CA ILE A 384 14.67 -5.24 15.40
C ILE A 384 14.62 -6.74 15.68
N VAL A 385 15.73 -7.35 16.10
CA VAL A 385 15.78 -8.77 16.50
C VAL A 385 14.79 -9.02 17.63
N LEU A 386 14.85 -8.21 18.69
CA LEU A 386 13.95 -8.34 19.84
C LEU A 386 12.49 -8.11 19.44
N ARG A 387 12.21 -7.12 18.58
CA ARG A 387 10.86 -6.80 18.09
C ARG A 387 10.26 -7.96 17.30
N LEU A 388 10.98 -8.48 16.31
CA LEU A 388 10.50 -9.58 15.47
C LEU A 388 10.41 -10.89 16.25
N GLN A 389 11.38 -11.19 17.11
CA GLN A 389 11.31 -12.37 17.98
C GLN A 389 10.07 -12.32 18.89
N LYS A 390 9.81 -11.19 19.56
CA LYS A 390 8.60 -11.02 20.39
C LYS A 390 7.31 -11.15 19.58
N LEU A 391 7.27 -10.56 18.38
CA LEU A 391 6.12 -10.61 17.48
C LEU A 391 5.78 -12.06 17.11
N TYR A 392 6.74 -12.81 16.56
CA TYR A 392 6.50 -14.16 16.07
C TYR A 392 6.34 -15.18 17.20
N SER A 393 7.01 -15.00 18.35
CA SER A 393 6.79 -15.86 19.53
C SER A 393 5.37 -15.73 20.07
N ARG A 394 4.80 -14.51 20.07
CA ARG A 394 3.39 -14.29 20.42
C ARG A 394 2.44 -14.87 19.38
N LYS A 395 2.79 -14.80 18.09
CA LYS A 395 1.97 -15.27 16.97
C LYS A 395 1.84 -16.79 16.92
N PHE A 396 2.96 -17.51 17.07
CA PHE A 396 2.96 -18.97 16.96
C PHE A 396 2.76 -19.68 18.31
N GLY A 397 3.01 -18.99 19.42
CA GLY A 397 2.85 -19.55 20.76
C GLY A 397 3.96 -20.54 21.13
N PRO A 398 3.87 -21.15 22.32
CA PRO A 398 4.95 -21.97 22.88
C PRO A 398 5.21 -23.28 22.12
N GLY A 399 4.26 -23.74 21.29
CA GLY A 399 4.38 -24.98 20.52
C GLY A 399 5.23 -24.88 19.25
N THR A 400 5.67 -23.68 18.87
CA THR A 400 6.52 -23.46 17.70
C THR A 400 7.66 -22.51 18.08
N PRO A 401 8.86 -23.04 18.33
CA PRO A 401 9.98 -22.20 18.78
C PRO A 401 10.43 -21.26 17.66
N VAL A 402 10.69 -20.01 18.05
CA VAL A 402 11.21 -18.95 17.17
C VAL A 402 12.70 -18.76 17.42
N ASN A 403 13.52 -19.10 16.43
CA ASN A 403 14.98 -19.01 16.52
C ASN A 403 15.50 -17.87 15.66
N ILE A 404 16.48 -17.14 16.17
CA ILE A 404 17.19 -16.11 15.42
C ILE A 404 18.49 -16.71 14.89
N VAL A 405 18.63 -16.73 13.56
CA VAL A 405 19.87 -17.15 12.90
C VAL A 405 20.83 -15.97 12.96
N GLN A 406 21.89 -16.10 13.76
CA GLN A 406 22.87 -15.02 13.97
C GLN A 406 23.84 -14.87 12.80
N GLU A 407 24.15 -15.98 12.12
CA GLU A 407 25.06 -15.96 10.98
C GLU A 407 24.40 -15.25 9.80
N SER A 408 25.12 -14.34 9.14
CA SER A 408 24.61 -13.57 8.00
C SER A 408 24.70 -14.32 6.66
N GLY A 409 25.44 -15.43 6.62
CA GLY A 409 25.71 -16.24 5.43
C GLY A 409 24.49 -16.94 4.83
N ARG A 410 24.73 -17.79 3.80
CA ARG A 410 23.67 -18.65 3.26
C ARG A 410 23.29 -19.68 4.32
N VAL A 411 22.00 -19.79 4.59
CA VAL A 411 21.47 -20.76 5.56
C VAL A 411 21.20 -22.06 4.83
N ASP A 412 21.76 -23.16 5.35
CA ASP A 412 21.42 -24.49 4.88
C ASP A 412 20.02 -24.87 5.38
N ILE A 413 19.05 -24.85 4.48
CA ILE A 413 17.64 -25.10 4.80
C ILE A 413 17.43 -26.55 5.28
N GLU A 414 18.24 -27.49 4.80
CA GLU A 414 18.13 -28.91 5.18
C GLU A 414 18.59 -29.15 6.63
N SER A 415 19.52 -28.32 7.12
CA SER A 415 19.97 -28.35 8.51
C SER A 415 18.95 -27.79 9.50
N LEU A 416 17.94 -27.04 9.02
CA LEU A 416 16.93 -26.42 9.87
C LEU A 416 15.75 -27.36 10.13
N ALA A 417 15.32 -27.42 11.39
CA ALA A 417 14.11 -28.13 11.76
C ALA A 417 12.88 -27.46 11.10
N SER A 418 12.20 -28.20 10.21
CA SER A 418 11.09 -27.65 9.40
C SER A 418 9.86 -27.20 10.19
N ASN A 419 9.73 -27.66 11.45
CA ASN A 419 8.70 -27.27 12.42
C ASN A 419 9.07 -26.04 13.25
N HIS A 420 10.31 -25.54 13.16
CA HIS A 420 10.76 -24.33 13.85
C HIS A 420 10.55 -23.10 12.96
N ALA A 421 10.33 -21.95 13.59
CA ALA A 421 10.25 -20.66 12.91
C ALA A 421 11.62 -19.96 13.03
N ASN A 422 12.46 -20.07 12.00
CA ASN A 422 13.78 -19.46 12.00
C ASN A 422 13.76 -18.12 11.23
N ILE A 423 14.32 -17.08 11.84
CA ILE A 423 14.39 -15.73 11.25
C ILE A 423 15.86 -15.31 11.21
N GLN A 424 16.35 -14.93 10.03
CA GLN A 424 17.68 -14.38 9.86
C GLN A 424 17.57 -12.87 9.65
N ILE A 425 18.28 -12.10 10.46
CA ILE A 425 18.24 -10.63 10.41
C ILE A 425 19.66 -10.11 10.23
N THR A 426 19.88 -9.23 9.26
CA THR A 426 21.21 -8.71 8.94
C THR A 426 21.11 -7.24 8.56
N HIS A 427 21.95 -6.41 9.18
CA HIS A 427 22.06 -5.00 8.80
C HIS A 427 22.57 -4.90 7.36
N VAL A 428 21.98 -4.03 6.56
CA VAL A 428 22.40 -3.77 5.18
C VAL A 428 22.54 -2.28 4.96
N GLU A 429 23.44 -1.91 4.05
CA GLU A 429 23.65 -0.52 3.63
C GLU A 429 23.24 -0.32 2.18
N PRO A 430 22.78 0.87 1.77
CA PRO A 430 22.52 1.15 0.35
C PRO A 430 23.77 0.90 -0.50
N TYR A 431 23.61 0.20 -1.62
CA TYR A 431 24.70 -0.15 -2.52
C TYR A 431 24.69 0.73 -3.78
N PHE A 432 25.86 1.26 -4.14
CA PHE A 432 26.06 2.10 -5.32
C PHE A 432 27.30 1.62 -6.08
N THR A 433 27.22 1.61 -7.41
CA THR A 433 28.40 1.48 -8.28
C THR A 433 29.11 2.83 -8.40
N GLU A 434 30.34 2.84 -8.92
CA GLU A 434 31.09 4.09 -9.12
C GLU A 434 30.33 5.09 -10.00
N ASP A 435 29.72 4.62 -11.10
CA ASP A 435 28.89 5.46 -11.98
C ASP A 435 27.70 6.07 -11.22
N MET A 436 27.02 5.29 -10.37
CA MET A 436 25.90 5.81 -9.56
C MET A 436 26.33 6.87 -8.55
N LEU A 437 27.56 6.78 -8.05
CA LEU A 437 28.10 7.78 -7.11
C LEU A 437 28.48 9.09 -7.79
N GLN A 438 28.73 9.08 -9.12
CA GLN A 438 28.92 10.29 -9.91
C GLN A 438 27.59 11.04 -10.07
N ASP A 439 26.49 10.32 -10.32
CA ASP A 439 25.15 10.91 -10.44
C ASP A 439 24.57 11.33 -9.08
N ARG A 440 24.87 10.57 -8.01
CA ARG A 440 24.34 10.79 -6.65
C ARG A 440 25.36 11.54 -5.79
N THR A 441 25.39 12.84 -5.97
CA THR A 441 26.34 13.74 -5.31
C THR A 441 25.92 14.06 -3.88
N SER A 442 24.62 14.25 -3.62
CA SER A 442 24.14 14.67 -2.30
C SER A 442 23.92 13.49 -1.35
N ARG A 443 23.99 13.77 -0.03
CA ARG A 443 23.68 12.76 1.00
C ARG A 443 22.22 12.29 0.88
N PHE A 444 21.31 13.18 0.51
CA PHE A 444 19.89 12.83 0.33
C PHE A 444 19.69 11.85 -0.82
N GLU A 445 20.30 12.08 -1.98
CA GLU A 445 20.24 11.17 -3.12
C GLU A 445 20.73 9.77 -2.77
N ARG A 446 21.71 9.64 -1.88
CA ARG A 446 22.20 8.34 -1.39
C ARG A 446 21.27 7.68 -0.36
N THR A 447 20.11 8.28 -0.06
CA THR A 447 19.11 7.77 0.89
C THR A 447 17.69 7.69 0.32
N ASN A 448 17.48 8.17 -0.91
CA ASN A 448 16.18 8.25 -1.57
C ASN A 448 16.19 7.50 -2.91
N ASN A 449 15.08 6.88 -3.28
CA ASN A 449 14.96 6.02 -4.46
C ASN A 449 16.05 4.94 -4.50
N LEU A 450 16.09 4.11 -3.45
CA LEU A 450 17.05 3.04 -3.24
C LEU A 450 16.43 1.66 -3.52
N SER A 451 17.07 0.85 -4.35
CA SER A 451 16.62 -0.54 -4.62
C SER A 451 17.69 -1.61 -4.40
N ARG A 452 18.94 -1.19 -4.14
CA ARG A 452 20.07 -2.11 -3.97
C ARG A 452 20.72 -1.92 -2.60
N PHE A 453 21.00 -3.03 -1.93
CA PHE A 453 21.53 -3.06 -0.57
C PHE A 453 22.65 -4.08 -0.46
N VAL A 454 23.68 -3.81 0.33
CA VAL A 454 24.83 -4.69 0.53
C VAL A 454 25.01 -5.03 2.00
N PHE A 455 25.42 -6.27 2.27
CA PHE A 455 26.03 -6.63 3.54
C PHE A 455 27.31 -7.43 3.31
N GLU A 456 28.18 -7.40 4.31
CA GLU A 456 29.49 -8.02 4.29
C GLU A 456 29.51 -9.18 5.29
N ALA A 457 30.08 -10.32 4.88
CA ALA A 457 30.22 -11.50 5.71
C ALA A 457 31.69 -11.97 5.70
N PRO A 458 32.41 -11.89 6.84
CA PRO A 458 33.78 -12.35 6.92
C PRO A 458 33.85 -13.88 6.82
N PHE A 459 34.83 -14.38 6.08
CA PHE A 459 35.11 -15.82 6.01
C PHE A 459 36.60 -16.10 5.77
N THR A 460 37.00 -17.35 6.01
CA THR A 460 38.33 -17.86 5.67
C THR A 460 38.16 -19.06 4.73
N ARG A 461 39.18 -19.34 3.91
CA ARG A 461 39.17 -20.55 3.04
C ARG A 461 39.06 -21.87 3.80
N GLY A 462 39.38 -21.86 5.11
CA GLY A 462 39.21 -23.00 6.01
C GLY A 462 37.82 -23.13 6.63
N GLY A 463 36.83 -22.32 6.21
CA GLY A 463 35.43 -22.42 6.65
C GLY A 463 35.09 -21.67 7.95
N LYS A 464 36.08 -21.09 8.66
CA LYS A 464 35.84 -20.22 9.82
C LYS A 464 35.43 -18.82 9.38
N GLN A 465 34.58 -18.14 10.15
CA GLN A 465 34.17 -16.75 9.89
C GLN A 465 35.33 -15.75 10.05
N GLN A 466 36.11 -15.89 11.13
CA GLN A 466 37.24 -15.01 11.43
C GLN A 466 38.57 -15.75 11.36
N GLY A 467 39.61 -15.07 10.89
CA GLY A 467 41.00 -15.52 10.91
C GLY A 467 41.97 -14.35 10.86
N ASP A 468 43.27 -14.65 10.82
CA ASP A 468 44.31 -13.63 10.70
C ASP A 468 44.19 -12.83 9.39
N VAL A 469 44.74 -11.62 9.38
CA VAL A 469 44.69 -10.69 8.24
C VAL A 469 45.11 -11.34 6.92
N THR A 470 46.08 -12.27 6.94
CA THR A 470 46.58 -12.96 5.73
C THR A 470 45.62 -14.01 5.16
N ARG A 471 44.61 -14.42 5.93
CA ARG A 471 43.65 -15.48 5.58
C ARG A 471 42.21 -14.98 5.54
N GLN A 472 41.96 -13.78 6.03
CA GLN A 472 40.64 -13.21 6.12
C GLN A 472 40.16 -12.75 4.74
N CYS A 473 39.12 -13.39 4.23
CA CYS A 473 38.37 -12.94 3.06
C CYS A 473 37.09 -12.22 3.51
N MET A 474 36.47 -11.49 2.59
CA MET A 474 35.18 -10.86 2.79
C MET A 474 34.23 -11.21 1.66
N ARG A 475 33.00 -11.62 1.97
CA ARG A 475 31.96 -11.83 0.98
C ARG A 475 30.98 -10.66 1.03
N LYS A 476 30.86 -9.92 -0.07
CA LYS A 476 29.84 -8.90 -0.27
C LYS A 476 28.63 -9.53 -0.95
N THR A 477 27.46 -9.39 -0.35
CA THR A 477 26.20 -9.84 -0.96
C THR A 477 25.35 -8.63 -1.26
N VAL A 478 25.10 -8.38 -2.55
CA VAL A 478 24.23 -7.30 -3.02
C VAL A 478 22.84 -7.86 -3.28
N LEU A 479 21.83 -7.20 -2.73
CA LEU A 479 20.42 -7.57 -2.77
C LEU A 479 19.67 -6.49 -3.53
N THR A 480 18.86 -6.89 -4.51
CA THR A 480 17.98 -5.97 -5.25
C THR A 480 16.53 -6.23 -4.89
N THR A 481 15.82 -5.19 -4.47
CA THR A 481 14.41 -5.22 -4.13
C THR A 481 13.51 -5.03 -5.35
N SER A 482 12.28 -5.53 -5.27
CA SER A 482 11.28 -5.38 -6.34
C SER A 482 10.83 -3.94 -6.61
N HIS A 483 11.01 -3.04 -5.63
CA HIS A 483 10.57 -1.65 -5.64
C HIS A 483 11.65 -0.80 -4.98
N TRP A 484 11.60 0.52 -5.18
CA TRP A 484 12.54 1.47 -4.57
C TRP A 484 12.00 1.96 -3.22
N PHE A 485 12.89 2.14 -2.23
CA PHE A 485 12.59 2.87 -1.00
C PHE A 485 12.79 4.37 -1.19
N PRO A 486 11.97 5.21 -0.53
CA PRO A 486 10.77 4.83 0.22
C PRO A 486 9.64 4.36 -0.69
N TYR A 487 8.70 3.62 -0.13
CA TYR A 487 7.59 3.04 -0.84
C TYR A 487 6.32 3.11 0.00
N ILE A 488 5.18 2.68 -0.54
CA ILE A 488 3.92 2.52 0.20
C ILE A 488 3.99 1.43 1.29
N LYS A 489 5.09 0.67 1.35
CA LYS A 489 5.37 -0.36 2.36
C LYS A 489 6.77 -0.20 2.95
N LYS A 490 6.92 -0.56 4.23
CA LYS A 490 8.20 -0.55 4.95
C LYS A 490 9.07 -1.78 4.72
N ARG A 491 8.51 -2.85 4.15
CA ARG A 491 9.28 -4.01 3.72
C ARG A 491 9.05 -4.30 2.25
N ILE A 492 10.11 -4.63 1.53
CA ILE A 492 10.07 -4.89 0.09
C ILE A 492 10.80 -6.20 -0.18
N LEU A 493 10.18 -7.05 -1.00
CA LEU A 493 10.72 -8.36 -1.36
C LEU A 493 12.03 -8.20 -2.14
N VAL A 494 13.04 -8.98 -1.77
CA VAL A 494 14.27 -9.17 -2.55
C VAL A 494 13.97 -10.10 -3.72
N ILE A 495 14.27 -9.64 -4.94
CA ILE A 495 14.00 -10.40 -6.18
C ILE A 495 15.28 -10.87 -6.87
N HIS A 496 16.42 -10.29 -6.51
CA HIS A 496 17.71 -10.65 -7.09
C HIS A 496 18.82 -10.53 -6.05
N GLN A 497 19.81 -11.41 -6.14
CA GLN A 497 20.97 -11.46 -5.25
C GLN A 497 22.24 -11.80 -6.06
N GLU A 498 23.30 -11.08 -5.78
CA GLU A 498 24.63 -11.21 -6.38
C GLU A 498 25.68 -11.25 -5.27
N GLN A 499 26.78 -11.97 -5.49
CA GLN A 499 27.83 -12.14 -4.49
C GLN A 499 29.21 -11.94 -5.10
N PHE A 500 30.04 -11.20 -4.37
CA PHE A 500 31.43 -10.92 -4.72
C PHE A 500 32.31 -11.31 -3.54
N GLU A 501 33.46 -11.94 -3.80
CA GLU A 501 34.41 -12.33 -2.78
C GLU A 501 35.69 -11.51 -2.93
N LEU A 502 36.12 -10.90 -1.84
CA LEU A 502 37.36 -10.15 -1.72
C LEU A 502 38.41 -11.06 -1.10
N SER A 503 39.57 -11.13 -1.75
CA SER A 503 40.77 -11.76 -1.21
C SER A 503 41.34 -10.95 -0.03
N PRO A 504 42.23 -11.55 0.79
CA PRO A 504 42.77 -10.86 1.97
C PRO A 504 43.47 -9.53 1.68
N ILE A 505 44.14 -9.41 0.54
CA ILE A 505 44.77 -8.15 0.13
C ILE A 505 43.73 -7.09 -0.26
N GLU A 506 42.67 -7.48 -0.96
CA GLU A 506 41.58 -6.56 -1.33
C GLU A 506 40.81 -6.08 -0.08
N VAL A 507 40.59 -6.96 0.90
CA VAL A 507 40.01 -6.59 2.21
C VAL A 507 40.88 -5.54 2.90
N ALA A 508 42.20 -5.74 2.93
CA ALA A 508 43.12 -4.78 3.52
C ALA A 508 43.12 -3.43 2.77
N ILE A 509 43.10 -3.45 1.43
CA ILE A 509 43.03 -2.24 0.61
C ILE A 509 41.75 -1.47 0.91
N GLU A 510 40.59 -2.12 0.89
CA GLU A 510 39.32 -1.45 1.18
C GLU A 510 39.26 -0.88 2.60
N ALA A 511 39.76 -1.62 3.60
CA ALA A 511 39.79 -1.15 4.98
C ALA A 511 40.66 0.12 5.12
N MET A 512 41.83 0.13 4.47
CA MET A 512 42.73 1.29 4.44
C MET A 512 42.12 2.48 3.69
N GLN A 513 41.46 2.24 2.56
CA GLN A 513 40.78 3.28 1.78
C GLN A 513 39.62 3.89 2.57
N ARG A 514 38.75 3.07 3.18
CA ARG A 514 37.65 3.55 4.04
C ARG A 514 38.20 4.42 5.17
N LYS A 515 39.22 3.95 5.88
CA LYS A 515 39.82 4.70 7.00
C LYS A 515 40.45 6.03 6.54
N THR A 516 41.13 6.02 5.38
CA THR A 516 41.71 7.24 4.79
C THR A 516 40.61 8.24 4.42
N SER A 517 39.53 7.78 3.78
CA SER A 517 38.38 8.61 3.43
C SER A 517 37.69 9.20 4.67
N ASP A 518 37.52 8.41 5.74
CA ASP A 518 36.96 8.88 7.02
C ASP A 518 37.80 10.01 7.63
N LEU A 519 39.12 9.86 7.63
CA LEU A 519 40.05 10.89 8.12
C LEU A 519 39.98 12.17 7.28
N VAL A 520 40.03 12.04 5.95
CA VAL A 520 39.91 13.19 5.03
C VAL A 520 38.59 13.92 5.25
N ALA A 521 37.48 13.19 5.36
CA ALA A 521 36.17 13.77 5.61
C ALA A 521 36.08 14.52 6.95
N GLN A 522 36.74 14.02 8.02
CA GLN A 522 36.77 14.73 9.30
C GLN A 522 37.67 15.98 9.27
N VAL A 523 38.80 15.94 8.55
CA VAL A 523 39.71 17.09 8.43
C VAL A 523 39.09 18.20 7.58
N GLN A 524 38.33 17.85 6.55
CA GLN A 524 37.64 18.82 5.69
C GLN A 524 36.37 19.41 6.32
N ARG A 525 35.90 18.86 7.44
CA ARG A 525 34.69 19.34 8.12
C ARG A 525 34.94 20.70 8.79
N SER A 526 34.04 21.66 8.57
CA SER A 526 34.05 22.97 9.21
C SER A 526 32.73 23.24 9.96
N PRO A 527 32.72 23.45 11.29
CA PRO A 527 33.87 23.34 12.20
C PRO A 527 34.29 21.87 12.43
N PRO A 528 35.57 21.61 12.75
CA PRO A 528 36.08 20.26 12.97
C PRO A 528 35.51 19.63 14.24
N ASP A 529 35.16 18.34 14.17
CA ASP A 529 34.73 17.55 15.33
C ASP A 529 35.96 16.93 16.00
N LEU A 530 36.55 17.67 16.94
CA LEU A 530 37.80 17.28 17.60
C LEU A 530 37.71 15.92 18.31
N LYS A 531 36.55 15.57 18.89
CA LYS A 531 36.37 14.29 19.58
C LYS A 531 36.39 13.13 18.59
N ARG A 532 35.66 13.26 17.48
CA ARG A 532 35.64 12.23 16.44
C ARG A 532 36.99 12.09 15.75
N LEU A 533 37.65 13.21 15.46
CA LEU A 533 38.98 13.23 14.86
C LEU A 533 40.01 12.57 15.79
N GLN A 534 40.01 12.89 17.08
CA GLN A 534 40.89 12.26 18.08
C GLN A 534 40.66 10.76 18.16
N LEU A 535 39.39 10.32 18.20
CA LEU A 535 39.04 8.89 18.23
C LEU A 535 39.54 8.15 16.99
N LEU A 536 39.36 8.73 15.80
CA LEU A 536 39.86 8.14 14.55
C LEU A 536 41.39 8.09 14.53
N LEU A 537 42.06 9.19 14.85
CA LEU A 537 43.53 9.27 14.86
C LEU A 537 44.13 8.28 15.85
N GLN A 538 43.64 8.26 17.09
CA GLN A 538 44.09 7.31 18.11
C GLN A 538 43.93 5.86 17.63
N GLY A 539 42.80 5.54 17.01
CA GLY A 539 42.54 4.23 16.43
C GLY A 539 43.36 3.88 15.17
N CYS A 540 44.12 4.83 14.60
CA CYS A 540 44.99 4.59 13.45
C CYS A 540 46.48 4.53 13.84
N VAL A 541 46.95 5.45 14.70
CA VAL A 541 48.39 5.60 14.99
C VAL A 541 48.81 5.04 16.35
N SER A 542 47.85 4.84 17.26
CA SER A 542 48.09 4.40 18.64
C SER A 542 47.20 3.21 19.00
N THR A 543 47.10 2.24 18.10
CA THR A 543 46.25 1.05 18.28
C THR A 543 46.74 0.18 19.43
N GLN A 544 45.91 0.05 20.48
CA GLN A 544 46.13 -0.89 21.58
C GLN A 544 45.43 -2.24 21.35
N VAL A 545 44.35 -2.22 20.57
CA VAL A 545 43.60 -3.39 20.09
C VAL A 545 43.32 -3.15 18.61
N CYS A 546 43.66 -4.12 17.75
CA CYS A 546 43.43 -4.02 16.31
C CYS A 546 42.32 -5.00 15.91
N THR A 547 41.12 -4.48 15.67
CA THR A 547 40.05 -5.16 14.94
C THR A 547 40.08 -4.60 13.52
N LEU A 548 40.79 -5.28 12.61
CA LEU A 548 40.78 -4.97 11.18
C LEU A 548 39.48 -5.45 10.48
N LEU A 549 38.49 -5.89 11.26
CA LEU A 549 37.22 -6.49 10.82
C LEU A 549 36.08 -6.08 11.72
#